data_AF-A0A957ZQB8-F1
#
_entry.id   AF-A0A957ZQB8-F1
#
_cell.length_a   1.000
_cell.length_b   1.000
_cell.length_c   1.000
_cell.angle_alpha   90.00
_cell.angle_beta   90.00
_cell.angle_gamma   90.00
#
_symmetry.space_group_name_H-M   'P 1'
#
loop_
_entity.id
_entity.type
_entity.pdbx_description
1 polymer ?
#
loop_
_entity_poly.entity_id
_entity_poly.type
_entity_poly.pdbx_seq_one_letter_code
_entity_poly.pdbx_strand_id
1 'polypeptide(L)'
;MQLEVDGQERTFIPLKLFQARFNLPDEFGSAYFEKKDWDIGSLNGGAEALSSVKKDVTRIVPSTLTLTDLLHQPEQLAATFRTSLEAVNLHIGLTQVQLDFAVDGLHNLLLAVVYELVRLHHLFRGDVQQIQATFDFTALYRNWLNQSVSIFGQSYDYHHEGLCFEIKTISYLYGRMGLRIENAGEVYYVADSTLACPAAGFMGDLAEALALALCRAANVPVRL
;
A
#
# COMPACT_ATOMS: atom_id res chain seq x y z
N MET A 1 6.74 -11.24 -4.26
CA MET A 1 5.57 -10.34 -4.32
C MET A 1 4.93 -10.52 -5.69
N GLN A 2 3.59 -10.52 -5.74
CA GLN A 2 2.79 -10.62 -6.95
C GLN A 2 1.99 -9.33 -7.11
N LEU A 3 2.08 -8.69 -8.28
CA LEU A 3 1.29 -7.52 -8.62
C LEU A 3 0.76 -7.66 -10.04
N GLU A 4 -0.35 -6.99 -10.30
CA GLU A 4 -0.86 -6.87 -11.66
C GLU A 4 -0.08 -5.80 -12.41
N VAL A 5 0.58 -6.18 -13.51
CA VAL A 5 1.28 -5.28 -14.42
C VAL A 5 0.84 -5.60 -15.84
N ASP A 6 0.43 -4.59 -16.60
CA ASP A 6 -0.15 -4.75 -17.94
C ASP A 6 -1.36 -5.71 -17.96
N GLY A 7 -2.21 -5.65 -16.91
CA GLY A 7 -3.42 -6.48 -16.80
C GLY A 7 -3.16 -7.96 -16.50
N GLN A 8 -1.94 -8.34 -16.12
CA GLN A 8 -1.57 -9.71 -15.77
C GLN A 8 -0.83 -9.76 -14.44
N GLU A 9 -1.10 -10.79 -13.64
CA GLU A 9 -0.34 -11.04 -12.42
C GLU A 9 1.10 -11.44 -12.76
N ARG A 10 2.06 -10.69 -12.24
CA ARG A 10 3.50 -10.89 -12.45
C ARG A 10 4.18 -11.28 -11.16
N THR A 11 5.09 -12.23 -11.27
CA THR A 11 6.01 -12.58 -10.19
C THR A 11 7.30 -11.79 -10.34
N PHE A 12 7.66 -11.06 -9.29
CA PHE A 12 8.86 -10.23 -9.30
C PHE A 12 10.07 -11.00 -8.78
N ILE A 13 11.17 -10.96 -9.53
CA ILE A 13 12.48 -11.51 -9.15
C ILE A 13 13.17 -10.50 -8.22
N PRO A 14 13.70 -10.92 -7.05
CA PRO A 14 14.52 -10.04 -6.22
C PRO A 14 15.71 -9.45 -6.99
N LEU A 15 15.97 -8.14 -6.86
CA LEU A 15 17.04 -7.44 -7.57
C LEU A 15 18.39 -8.15 -7.45
N LYS A 16 18.77 -8.59 -6.25
CA LYS A 16 20.04 -9.29 -6.01
C LYS A 16 20.15 -10.62 -6.78
N LEU A 17 19.04 -11.33 -6.97
CA LEU A 17 19.02 -12.56 -7.78
C LEU A 17 19.12 -12.24 -9.28
N PHE A 18 18.49 -11.15 -9.73
CA PHE A 18 18.62 -10.68 -11.10
C PHE A 18 20.05 -10.22 -11.41
N GLN A 19 20.65 -9.43 -10.50
CA GLN A 19 22.05 -8.98 -10.60
C GLN A 19 23.00 -10.17 -10.70
N ALA A 20 22.87 -11.15 -9.81
CA ALA A 20 23.72 -12.35 -9.83
C ALA A 20 23.54 -13.17 -11.13
N ARG A 21 22.32 -13.26 -11.67
CA ARG A 21 22.04 -14.01 -12.92
C ARG A 21 22.76 -13.42 -14.14
N PHE A 22 22.91 -12.10 -14.20
CA PHE A 22 23.45 -11.38 -15.36
C PHE A 22 24.79 -10.69 -15.08
N ASN A 23 25.47 -11.07 -13.98
CA ASN A 23 26.75 -10.48 -13.53
C ASN A 23 26.74 -8.95 -13.38
N LEU A 24 25.59 -8.38 -13.03
CA LEU A 24 25.40 -6.93 -12.95
C LEU A 24 26.06 -6.35 -11.69
N PRO A 25 26.56 -5.11 -11.75
CA PRO A 25 27.17 -4.45 -10.60
C PRO A 25 26.13 -4.15 -9.50
N ASP A 26 26.60 -3.98 -8.26
CA ASP A 26 25.73 -3.75 -7.11
C ASP A 26 24.89 -2.47 -7.23
N GLU A 27 25.39 -1.48 -7.96
CA GLU A 27 24.74 -0.21 -8.25
C GLU A 27 23.59 -0.34 -9.26
N PHE A 28 23.49 -1.45 -9.99
CA PHE A 28 22.39 -1.67 -10.94
C PHE A 28 21.06 -1.77 -10.18
N GLY A 29 20.19 -0.78 -10.31
CA GLY A 29 18.90 -0.77 -9.63
C GLY A 29 18.11 0.50 -9.96
N SER A 30 16.92 0.63 -9.39
CA SER A 30 16.00 1.75 -9.65
C SER A 30 16.65 3.10 -9.37
N ALA A 31 17.50 3.19 -8.35
CA ALA A 31 18.23 4.41 -8.01
C ALA A 31 19.25 4.84 -9.07
N TYR A 32 19.74 3.91 -9.90
CA TYR A 32 20.67 4.20 -11.00
C TYR A 32 19.95 4.87 -12.17
N PHE A 33 18.78 4.34 -12.55
CA PHE A 33 18.01 4.83 -13.70
C PHE A 33 17.22 6.09 -13.35
N GLU A 34 16.67 6.11 -12.15
CA GLU A 34 15.75 7.13 -11.69
C GLU A 34 16.28 7.65 -10.35
N LYS A 35 17.11 8.70 -10.42
CA LYS A 35 17.60 9.35 -9.20
C LYS A 35 16.40 9.87 -8.39
N LYS A 36 16.55 9.84 -7.07
CA LYS A 36 15.49 10.24 -6.15
C LYS A 36 15.56 11.76 -5.99
N ASP A 37 14.60 12.48 -6.57
CA ASP A 37 14.55 13.95 -6.51
C ASP A 37 13.92 14.49 -5.21
N TRP A 38 13.47 13.60 -4.32
CA TRP A 38 12.75 13.97 -3.10
C TRP A 38 13.21 13.13 -1.92
N ASP A 39 13.49 13.79 -0.81
CA ASP A 39 13.83 13.13 0.44
C ASP A 39 12.52 12.57 1.04
N ILE A 40 12.47 11.24 1.23
CA ILE A 40 11.39 10.67 2.04
C ILE A 40 11.89 10.83 3.45
N GLY A 41 11.20 11.66 4.25
CA GLY A 41 11.53 11.88 5.64
C GLY A 41 11.98 10.58 6.32
N SER A 42 13.12 10.64 6.98
CA SER A 42 13.67 9.51 7.70
C SER A 42 12.73 9.17 8.86
N LEU A 43 12.09 8.00 8.83
CA LEU A 43 11.34 7.47 9.98
C LEU A 43 12.25 7.08 11.17
N ASN A 44 13.56 7.30 11.10
CA ASN A 44 14.48 7.02 12.20
C ASN A 44 14.11 7.88 13.42
N GLY A 45 13.55 7.24 14.45
CA GLY A 45 13.03 7.89 15.67
C GLY A 45 11.51 8.08 15.71
N GLY A 46 10.79 7.80 14.61
CA GLY A 46 9.33 7.97 14.51
C GLY A 46 8.49 6.76 14.90
N ALA A 47 9.09 5.63 15.27
CA ALA A 47 8.36 4.38 15.52
C ALA A 47 7.38 4.48 16.71
N GLU A 48 7.80 5.10 17.82
CA GLU A 48 6.94 5.33 18.98
C GLU A 48 5.81 6.31 18.65
N ALA A 49 6.13 7.38 17.92
CA ALA A 49 5.16 8.36 17.43
C ALA A 49 4.09 7.70 16.56
N LEU A 50 4.50 6.90 15.56
CA LEU A 50 3.59 6.16 14.69
C LEU A 50 2.76 5.12 15.46
N SER A 51 3.34 4.47 16.47
CA SER A 51 2.60 3.58 17.36
C SER A 51 1.48 4.32 18.12
N SER A 52 1.76 5.54 18.60
CA SER A 52 0.75 6.40 19.22
C SER A 52 -0.38 6.75 18.24
N VAL A 53 -0.03 7.12 17.00
CA VAL A 53 -1.02 7.39 15.94
C VAL A 53 -1.91 6.18 15.71
N LYS A 54 -1.32 4.98 15.55
CA LYS A 54 -2.09 3.74 15.38
C LYS A 54 -3.05 3.51 16.54
N LYS A 55 -2.60 3.72 17.78
CA LYS A 55 -3.42 3.57 18.98
C LYS A 55 -4.58 4.57 19.02
N ASP A 56 -4.34 5.83 18.68
CA ASP A 56 -5.36 6.87 18.72
C ASP A 56 -6.47 6.63 17.70
N VAL A 57 -6.09 6.29 16.46
CA VAL A 57 -7.05 6.04 15.38
C VAL A 57 -7.84 4.76 15.62
N THR A 58 -7.20 3.69 16.11
CA THR A 58 -7.91 2.42 16.36
C THR A 58 -8.85 2.50 17.58
N ARG A 59 -8.53 3.33 18.58
CA ARG A 59 -9.34 3.50 19.79
C ARG A 59 -10.72 4.10 19.55
N ILE A 60 -10.88 4.90 18.50
CA ILE A 60 -12.16 5.58 18.23
C ILE A 60 -13.17 4.70 17.49
N VAL A 61 -12.76 3.52 17.00
CA VAL A 61 -13.68 2.58 16.35
C VAL A 61 -14.67 2.04 17.40
N PRO A 62 -15.98 2.28 17.26
CA PRO A 62 -16.98 1.80 18.20
C PRO A 62 -17.02 0.26 18.25
N SER A 63 -17.48 -0.30 19.36
CA SER A 63 -17.67 -1.76 19.49
C SER A 63 -18.84 -2.30 18.66
N THR A 64 -19.78 -1.42 18.31
CA THR A 64 -20.97 -1.73 17.50
C THR A 64 -21.27 -0.56 16.57
N LEU A 65 -21.51 -0.84 15.30
CA LEU A 65 -21.83 0.12 14.25
C LEU A 65 -23.05 -0.36 13.46
N THR A 66 -24.00 0.53 13.17
CA THR A 66 -25.00 0.26 12.13
C THR A 66 -24.38 0.33 10.74
N LEU A 67 -25.06 -0.17 9.70
CA LEU A 67 -24.60 0.01 8.32
C LEU A 67 -24.49 1.50 7.93
N THR A 68 -25.38 2.35 8.45
CA THR A 68 -25.30 3.79 8.23
C THR A 68 -24.07 4.37 8.91
N ASP A 69 -23.79 3.99 10.17
CA ASP A 69 -22.61 4.47 10.88
C ASP A 69 -21.31 4.02 10.19
N LEU A 70 -21.31 2.81 9.63
CA LEU A 70 -20.19 2.24 8.90
C LEU A 70 -19.79 3.10 7.69
N LEU A 71 -20.77 3.65 6.96
CA LEU A 71 -20.54 4.52 5.81
C LEU A 71 -19.85 5.85 6.18
N HIS A 72 -19.95 6.28 7.43
CA HIS A 72 -19.31 7.51 7.93
C HIS A 72 -17.93 7.28 8.55
N GLN A 73 -17.53 6.02 8.79
CA GLN A 73 -16.25 5.71 9.43
C GLN A 73 -15.01 6.18 8.64
N PRO A 74 -14.95 6.07 7.29
CA PRO A 74 -13.75 6.46 6.55
C PRO A 74 -13.36 7.92 6.80
N GLU A 75 -14.33 8.83 6.78
CA GLU A 75 -14.10 10.26 7.03
C GLU A 75 -13.62 10.53 8.46
N GLN A 76 -14.29 9.93 9.46
CA GLN A 76 -13.95 10.11 10.88
C GLN A 76 -12.55 9.57 11.21
N LEU A 77 -12.23 8.38 10.69
CA LEU A 77 -10.92 7.74 10.90
C LEU A 77 -9.81 8.49 10.18
N ALA A 78 -10.05 8.97 8.95
CA ALA A 78 -9.09 9.76 8.20
C ALA A 78 -8.82 11.12 8.85
N ALA A 79 -9.86 11.80 9.34
CA ALA A 79 -9.71 13.06 10.08
C ALA A 79 -8.91 12.86 11.39
N THR A 80 -9.21 11.79 12.14
CA THR A 80 -8.45 11.45 13.35
C THR A 80 -7.00 11.11 13.02
N PHE A 81 -6.78 10.33 11.97
CA PHE A 81 -5.44 10.00 11.49
C PHE A 81 -4.65 11.25 11.12
N ARG A 82 -5.26 12.20 10.39
CA ARG A 82 -4.64 13.49 10.08
C ARG A 82 -4.22 14.23 11.34
N THR A 83 -5.14 14.45 12.27
CA THR A 83 -4.85 15.19 13.52
C THR A 83 -3.75 14.50 14.32
N SER A 84 -3.80 13.18 14.46
CA SER A 84 -2.76 12.42 15.17
C SER A 84 -1.42 12.50 14.46
N LEU A 85 -1.39 12.41 13.13
CA LEU A 85 -0.16 12.45 12.33
C LEU A 85 0.48 13.85 12.37
N GLU A 86 -0.32 14.92 12.27
CA GLU A 86 0.12 16.30 12.41
C GLU A 86 0.71 16.58 13.81
N ALA A 87 0.07 16.06 14.87
CA ALA A 87 0.55 16.21 16.25
C ALA A 87 1.93 15.60 16.49
N VAL A 88 2.25 14.51 15.78
CA VAL A 88 3.56 13.84 15.89
C VAL A 88 4.52 14.21 14.75
N ASN A 89 4.12 15.07 13.82
CA ASN A 89 4.88 15.30 12.59
C ASN A 89 6.26 15.94 12.84
N LEU A 90 6.44 16.65 13.95
CA LEU A 90 7.75 17.16 14.38
C LEU A 90 8.79 16.03 14.57
N HIS A 91 8.34 14.80 14.83
CA HIS A 91 9.21 13.62 15.00
C HIS A 91 9.37 12.80 13.72
N ILE A 92 8.48 12.97 12.73
CA ILE A 92 8.44 12.18 11.49
C ILE A 92 9.02 12.97 10.31
N GLY A 93 8.79 14.29 10.29
CA GLY A 93 9.33 15.18 9.28
C GLY A 93 8.64 15.09 7.91
N LEU A 94 7.33 14.82 7.87
CA LEU A 94 6.58 14.82 6.62
C LEU A 94 6.27 16.25 6.17
N THR A 95 6.39 16.48 4.87
CA THR A 95 5.84 17.68 4.21
C THR A 95 4.31 17.65 4.20
N GLN A 96 3.68 18.81 4.00
CA GLN A 96 2.21 18.88 3.90
C GLN A 96 1.65 17.96 2.81
N VAL A 97 2.30 17.94 1.64
CA VAL A 97 1.89 17.08 0.51
C VAL A 97 1.96 15.59 0.89
N GLN A 98 2.97 15.18 1.66
CA GLN A 98 3.10 13.80 2.13
C GLN A 98 2.04 13.45 3.20
N LEU A 99 1.69 14.39 4.08
CA LEU A 99 0.59 14.21 5.03
C LEU A 99 -0.73 14.02 4.31
N ASP A 100 -1.04 14.90 3.36
CA ASP A 100 -2.27 14.84 2.57
C ASP A 100 -2.36 13.52 1.81
N PHE A 101 -1.27 13.12 1.16
CA PHE A 101 -1.19 11.83 0.46
C PHE A 101 -1.42 10.62 1.38
N ALA A 102 -0.85 10.62 2.60
CA ALA A 102 -1.05 9.54 3.55
C ALA A 102 -2.50 9.46 4.03
N VAL A 103 -3.12 10.62 4.31
CA VAL A 103 -4.52 10.71 4.78
C VAL A 103 -5.48 10.24 3.69
N ASP A 104 -5.30 10.73 2.46
CA ASP A 104 -6.14 10.35 1.32
C ASP A 104 -5.99 8.86 1.00
N GLY A 105 -4.76 8.34 1.07
CA GLY A 105 -4.49 6.92 0.90
C GLY A 105 -5.23 6.04 1.92
N LEU A 106 -5.19 6.41 3.21
CA LEU A 106 -5.93 5.70 4.24
C LEU A 106 -7.45 5.78 4.01
N HIS A 107 -7.96 6.98 3.74
CA HIS A 107 -9.38 7.22 3.51
C HIS A 107 -9.92 6.35 2.37
N ASN A 108 -9.22 6.33 1.23
CA ASN A 108 -9.64 5.58 0.05
C ASN A 108 -9.62 4.06 0.29
N LEU A 109 -8.63 3.56 1.03
CA LEU A 109 -8.59 2.15 1.43
C LEU A 109 -9.73 1.80 2.40
N LEU A 110 -10.01 2.66 3.38
CA LEU A 110 -11.12 2.46 4.31
C LEU A 110 -12.49 2.50 3.61
N LEU A 111 -12.65 3.35 2.61
CA LEU A 111 -13.84 3.32 1.74
C LEU A 111 -13.98 1.96 1.06
N ALA A 112 -12.92 1.43 0.45
CA ALA A 112 -12.96 0.11 -0.18
C ALA A 112 -13.35 -1.01 0.82
N VAL A 113 -12.81 -0.95 2.04
CA VAL A 113 -13.18 -1.87 3.14
C VAL A 113 -14.66 -1.76 3.49
N VAL A 114 -15.16 -0.54 3.70
CA VAL A 114 -16.56 -0.30 4.06
C VAL A 114 -17.50 -0.79 2.97
N TYR A 115 -17.21 -0.49 1.71
CA TYR A 115 -18.02 -0.97 0.58
C TYR A 115 -18.03 -2.50 0.49
N GLU A 116 -16.89 -3.15 0.73
CA GLU A 116 -16.82 -4.61 0.74
C GLU A 116 -17.66 -5.19 1.89
N LEU A 117 -17.60 -4.63 3.10
CA LEU A 117 -18.41 -5.06 4.23
C LEU A 117 -19.91 -4.88 3.95
N VAL A 118 -20.32 -3.75 3.34
CA VAL A 118 -21.71 -3.52 2.92
C VAL A 118 -22.15 -4.54 1.87
N ARG A 119 -21.29 -4.83 0.88
CA ARG A 119 -21.55 -5.82 -0.16
C ARG A 119 -21.74 -7.23 0.43
N LEU A 120 -20.86 -7.64 1.35
CA LEU A 120 -20.96 -8.93 2.04
C LEU A 120 -22.21 -9.00 2.92
N HIS A 121 -22.54 -7.92 3.63
CA HIS A 121 -23.76 -7.84 4.43
C HIS A 121 -25.02 -8.01 3.57
N HIS A 122 -25.03 -7.43 2.37
CA HIS A 122 -26.10 -7.65 1.40
C HIS A 122 -26.14 -9.10 0.91
N LEU A 123 -25.00 -9.64 0.45
CA LEU A 123 -24.88 -10.98 -0.11
C LEU A 123 -25.33 -12.08 0.87
N PHE A 124 -24.93 -11.95 2.13
CA PHE A 124 -25.20 -12.94 3.17
C PHE A 124 -26.39 -12.57 4.07
N ARG A 125 -27.18 -11.56 3.69
CA ARG A 125 -28.39 -11.12 4.43
C ARG A 125 -28.12 -10.82 5.91
N GLY A 126 -26.95 -10.27 6.22
CA GLY A 126 -26.52 -9.97 7.58
C GLY A 126 -26.04 -11.18 8.40
N ASP A 127 -25.79 -12.34 7.78
CA ASP A 127 -25.12 -13.46 8.46
C ASP A 127 -23.66 -13.10 8.78
N VAL A 128 -23.45 -12.71 10.02
CA VAL A 128 -22.15 -12.28 10.57
C VAL A 128 -21.08 -13.36 10.40
N GLN A 129 -21.40 -14.64 10.61
CA GLN A 129 -20.41 -15.71 10.56
C GLN A 129 -19.90 -15.89 9.14
N GLN A 130 -20.79 -15.82 8.14
CA GLN A 130 -20.40 -15.89 6.73
C GLN A 130 -19.62 -14.66 6.29
N ILE A 131 -20.02 -13.46 6.73
CA ILE A 131 -19.29 -12.21 6.43
C ILE A 131 -17.86 -12.31 6.97
N GLN A 132 -17.68 -12.70 8.23
CA GLN A 132 -16.36 -12.84 8.85
C GLN A 132 -15.50 -13.92 8.21
N ALA A 133 -16.10 -15.05 7.82
CA ALA A 133 -15.40 -16.13 7.14
C ALA A 133 -14.99 -15.76 5.69
N THR A 134 -15.69 -14.82 5.07
CA THR A 134 -15.46 -14.42 3.68
C THR A 134 -14.60 -13.17 3.54
N PHE A 135 -14.66 -12.24 4.49
CA PHE A 135 -13.90 -11.00 4.43
C PHE A 135 -12.40 -11.26 4.48
N ASP A 136 -11.71 -10.95 3.38
CA ASP A 136 -10.26 -11.11 3.24
C ASP A 136 -9.62 -9.74 3.00
N PHE A 137 -9.09 -9.15 4.08
CA PHE A 137 -8.38 -7.88 4.00
C PHE A 137 -7.13 -7.96 3.11
N THR A 138 -6.41 -9.08 3.10
CA THR A 138 -5.19 -9.23 2.31
C THR A 138 -5.50 -9.19 0.82
N ALA A 139 -6.55 -9.89 0.39
CA ALA A 139 -7.01 -9.84 -1.00
C ALA A 139 -7.48 -8.44 -1.41
N LEU A 140 -8.25 -7.76 -0.54
CA LEU A 140 -8.73 -6.40 -0.78
C LEU A 140 -7.56 -5.40 -0.88
N TYR A 141 -6.62 -5.44 0.05
CA TYR A 141 -5.46 -4.56 0.09
C TYR A 141 -4.57 -4.75 -1.14
N ARG A 142 -4.33 -6.00 -1.55
CA ARG A 142 -3.60 -6.30 -2.79
C ARG A 142 -4.30 -5.75 -4.02
N ASN A 143 -5.62 -5.92 -4.12
CA ASN A 143 -6.38 -5.36 -5.26
C ASN A 143 -6.30 -3.83 -5.30
N TRP A 144 -6.45 -3.19 -4.14
CA TRP A 144 -6.30 -1.74 -4.02
C TRP A 144 -4.88 -1.26 -4.41
N LEU A 145 -3.84 -1.97 -3.98
CA LEU A 145 -2.46 -1.67 -4.40
C LEU A 145 -2.26 -1.85 -5.90
N ASN A 146 -2.80 -2.91 -6.50
CA ASN A 146 -2.71 -3.17 -7.93
C ASN A 146 -3.30 -2.03 -8.77
N GLN A 147 -4.37 -1.39 -8.30
CA GLN A 147 -4.98 -0.23 -8.99
C GLN A 147 -4.06 0.99 -9.06
N SER A 148 -3.00 1.04 -8.24
CA SER A 148 -2.01 2.12 -8.23
C SER A 148 -0.75 1.79 -9.02
N VAL A 149 -0.62 0.57 -9.55
CA VAL A 149 0.57 0.14 -10.26
C VAL A 149 0.67 0.87 -11.60
N SER A 150 1.85 1.43 -11.85
CA SER A 150 2.15 2.17 -13.08
C SER A 150 3.58 1.87 -13.53
N ILE A 151 3.77 1.82 -14.84
CA ILE A 151 5.09 1.77 -15.48
C ILE A 151 5.42 3.17 -15.98
N PHE A 152 6.59 3.67 -15.63
CA PHE A 152 7.05 4.97 -16.08
C PHE A 152 7.28 4.92 -17.60
N GLY A 153 6.84 5.96 -18.30
CA GLY A 153 6.97 6.03 -19.76
C GLY A 153 8.42 6.19 -20.24
N GLN A 154 9.30 6.72 -19.38
CA GLN A 154 10.73 6.84 -19.67
C GLN A 154 11.40 5.45 -19.66
N SER A 155 12.10 5.14 -20.74
CA SER A 155 12.95 3.96 -20.87
C SER A 155 14.42 4.34 -20.79
N TYR A 156 15.23 3.40 -20.32
CA TYR A 156 16.68 3.52 -20.23
C TYR A 156 17.33 2.31 -20.88
N ASP A 157 18.27 2.57 -21.80
CA ASP A 157 19.09 1.51 -22.37
C ASP A 157 20.32 1.28 -21.49
N TYR A 158 20.54 0.02 -21.09
CA TYR A 158 21.70 -0.37 -20.30
C TYR A 158 22.44 -1.50 -21.01
N HIS A 159 23.71 -1.25 -21.32
CA HIS A 159 24.58 -2.20 -22.00
C HIS A 159 25.55 -2.85 -21.02
N HIS A 160 25.58 -4.19 -20.98
CA HIS A 160 26.47 -4.95 -20.11
C HIS A 160 26.83 -6.30 -20.74
N GLU A 161 28.12 -6.59 -20.85
CA GLU A 161 28.65 -7.86 -21.38
C GLU A 161 28.02 -8.30 -22.72
N GLY A 162 27.76 -7.34 -23.61
CA GLY A 162 27.16 -7.61 -24.94
C GLY A 162 25.63 -7.76 -24.94
N LEU A 163 24.98 -7.67 -23.77
CA LEU A 163 23.53 -7.58 -23.64
C LEU A 163 23.07 -6.12 -23.70
N CYS A 164 21.83 -5.92 -24.13
CA CYS A 164 21.14 -4.63 -24.09
C CYS A 164 19.82 -4.80 -23.35
N PHE A 165 19.68 -4.07 -22.25
CA PHE A 165 18.49 -4.07 -21.43
C PHE A 165 17.72 -2.77 -21.64
N GLU A 166 16.47 -2.84 -22.08
CA GLU A 166 15.54 -1.70 -21.98
C GLU A 166 14.87 -1.74 -20.61
N ILE A 167 15.04 -0.68 -19.83
CA ILE A 167 14.64 -0.63 -18.43
C ILE A 167 13.57 0.44 -18.24
N LYS A 168 12.44 0.05 -17.64
CA LYS A 168 11.39 0.95 -17.19
C LYS A 168 11.15 0.76 -15.70
N THR A 169 10.91 1.85 -15.00
CA THR A 169 10.62 1.80 -13.56
C THR A 169 9.14 1.46 -13.34
N ILE A 170 8.89 0.57 -12.38
CA ILE A 170 7.57 0.24 -11.89
C ILE A 170 7.36 0.94 -10.55
N SER A 171 6.20 1.58 -10.39
CA SER A 171 5.77 2.21 -9.15
C SER A 171 4.38 1.74 -8.76
N TYR A 172 4.05 1.96 -7.50
CA TYR A 172 2.70 1.90 -6.94
C TYR A 172 2.47 3.11 -6.02
N LEU A 173 1.37 3.14 -5.26
CA LEU A 173 1.02 4.25 -4.38
C LEU A 173 2.15 4.64 -3.42
N TYR A 174 2.94 3.68 -2.93
CA TYR A 174 4.06 3.96 -2.03
C TYR A 174 5.39 4.21 -2.74
N GLY A 175 5.36 4.62 -4.02
CA GLY A 175 6.54 5.04 -4.78
C GLY A 175 7.14 3.94 -5.66
N ARG A 176 8.43 4.05 -5.93
CA ARG A 176 9.15 3.13 -6.81
C ARG A 176 9.33 1.79 -6.10
N MET A 177 9.13 0.72 -6.84
CA MET A 177 9.04 -0.61 -6.24
C MET A 177 9.84 -1.66 -7.04
N GLY A 178 10.11 -1.40 -8.31
CA GLY A 178 10.84 -2.35 -9.15
C GLY A 178 11.09 -1.86 -10.57
N LEU A 179 11.51 -2.80 -11.42
CA LEU A 179 11.87 -2.57 -12.81
C LEU A 179 11.15 -3.56 -13.72
N ARG A 180 10.68 -3.09 -14.87
CA ARG A 180 10.38 -3.90 -16.05
C ARG A 180 11.61 -3.83 -16.94
N ILE A 181 12.28 -4.96 -17.14
CA ILE A 181 13.51 -5.07 -17.90
C ILE A 181 13.25 -5.95 -19.11
N GLU A 182 13.55 -5.46 -20.30
CA GLU A 182 13.40 -6.20 -21.54
C GLU A 182 14.78 -6.46 -22.17
N ASN A 183 15.05 -7.70 -22.58
CA ASN A 183 16.28 -8.09 -23.27
C ASN A 183 15.99 -9.20 -24.26
N ALA A 184 16.36 -9.00 -25.53
CA ALA A 184 16.19 -9.98 -26.62
C ALA A 184 14.77 -10.58 -26.72
N GLY A 185 13.74 -9.78 -26.42
CA GLY A 185 12.33 -10.19 -26.45
C GLY A 185 11.82 -10.89 -25.17
N GLU A 186 12.67 -11.09 -24.17
CA GLU A 186 12.28 -11.56 -22.85
C GLU A 186 12.02 -10.38 -21.91
N VAL A 187 10.94 -10.46 -21.12
CA VAL A 187 10.57 -9.44 -20.13
C VAL A 187 10.72 -9.99 -18.72
N TYR A 188 11.44 -9.23 -17.90
CA TYR A 188 11.71 -9.52 -16.51
C TYR A 188 11.06 -8.45 -15.63
N TYR A 189 10.36 -8.89 -14.59
CA TYR A 189 9.84 -8.02 -13.54
C TYR A 189 10.73 -8.19 -12.31
N VAL A 190 11.40 -7.13 -11.89
CA VAL A 190 12.41 -7.17 -10.84
C VAL A 190 11.96 -6.31 -9.67
N ALA A 191 11.89 -6.89 -8.47
CA ALA A 191 11.58 -6.16 -7.25
C ALA A 191 12.85 -5.50 -6.69
N ASP A 192 12.77 -4.21 -6.43
CA ASP A 192 13.85 -3.42 -5.89
C ASP A 192 13.41 -2.72 -4.59
N SER A 193 13.86 -3.26 -3.46
CA SER A 193 13.52 -2.75 -2.14
C SER A 193 14.36 -1.54 -1.73
N THR A 194 15.36 -1.11 -2.51
CA THR A 194 16.25 -0.01 -2.14
C THR A 194 15.53 1.33 -2.01
N LEU A 195 14.43 1.50 -2.76
CA LEU A 195 13.58 2.69 -2.74
C LEU A 195 12.21 2.44 -2.09
N ALA A 196 12.03 1.31 -1.40
CA ALA A 196 10.78 1.01 -0.73
C ALA A 196 10.44 2.13 0.27
N CYS A 197 9.22 2.66 0.19
CA CYS A 197 8.76 3.67 1.12
C CYS A 197 8.63 3.07 2.54
N PRO A 198 9.32 3.62 3.55
CA PRO A 198 9.26 3.12 4.92
C PRO A 198 7.84 3.12 5.52
N ALA A 199 6.97 4.02 5.05
CA ALA A 199 5.60 4.14 5.55
C ALA A 199 4.65 3.03 5.03
N ALA A 200 5.04 2.28 3.99
CA ALA A 200 4.18 1.25 3.39
C ALA A 200 3.75 0.19 4.42
N GLY A 201 4.70 -0.30 5.22
CA GLY A 201 4.42 -1.27 6.28
C GLY A 201 3.48 -0.73 7.35
N PHE A 202 3.76 0.49 7.86
CA PHE A 202 2.90 1.14 8.85
C PHE A 202 1.46 1.32 8.35
N MET A 203 1.29 1.79 7.10
CA MET A 203 -0.02 2.01 6.52
C MET A 203 -0.79 0.70 6.31
N GLY A 204 -0.11 -0.36 5.87
CA GLY A 204 -0.70 -1.70 5.77
C GLY A 204 -1.18 -2.20 7.13
N ASP A 205 -0.32 -2.13 8.15
CA ASP A 205 -0.63 -2.59 9.51
C ASP A 205 -1.74 -1.78 10.20
N LEU A 206 -1.82 -0.48 9.92
CA LEU A 206 -2.89 0.39 10.43
C LEU A 206 -4.21 0.04 9.75
N ALA A 207 -4.19 -0.06 8.41
CA ALA A 207 -5.39 -0.36 7.64
C ALA A 207 -5.96 -1.74 7.97
N GLU A 208 -5.11 -2.75 8.16
CA GLU A 208 -5.54 -4.08 8.59
C GLU A 208 -6.23 -4.01 9.96
N ALA A 209 -5.59 -3.34 10.93
CA ALA A 209 -6.14 -3.21 12.27
C ALA A 209 -7.52 -2.52 12.26
N LEU A 210 -7.68 -1.46 11.46
CA LEU A 210 -8.95 -0.76 11.29
C LEU A 210 -9.99 -1.62 10.56
N ALA A 211 -9.61 -2.30 9.48
CA ALA A 211 -10.52 -3.16 8.73
C ALA A 211 -11.07 -4.29 9.61
N LEU A 212 -10.21 -4.93 10.39
CA LEU A 212 -10.62 -5.97 11.34
C LEU A 212 -11.50 -5.39 12.46
N ALA A 213 -11.23 -4.17 12.94
CA ALA A 213 -12.06 -3.51 13.94
C ALA A 213 -13.45 -3.17 13.38
N LEU A 214 -13.53 -2.62 12.17
CA LEU A 214 -14.77 -2.31 11.48
C LEU A 214 -15.59 -3.57 11.17
N CYS A 215 -14.94 -4.64 10.70
CA CYS A 215 -15.60 -5.92 10.46
C CYS A 215 -16.21 -6.52 11.75
N ARG A 216 -15.53 -6.37 12.89
CA ARG A 216 -16.07 -6.79 14.20
C ARG A 216 -17.17 -5.86 14.70
N ALA A 217 -17.10 -4.57 14.42
CA ALA A 217 -18.04 -3.57 14.89
C ALA A 217 -19.36 -3.58 14.09
N ALA A 218 -19.31 -3.92 12.80
CA ALA A 218 -20.48 -4.03 11.91
C ALA A 218 -21.45 -5.18 12.26
N ASN A 219 -21.35 -5.73 13.47
CA ASN A 219 -22.12 -6.83 14.05
C ASN A 219 -23.56 -6.39 14.38
N VAL A 220 -24.31 -5.93 13.37
CA VAL A 220 -25.67 -5.42 13.54
C VAL A 220 -26.66 -6.57 13.70
N PRO A 221 -27.33 -6.70 14.86
CA PRO A 221 -28.55 -7.51 14.93
C PRO A 221 -29.61 -6.81 14.08
N VAL A 222 -30.04 -7.46 13.00
CA VAL A 222 -31.17 -7.00 12.19
C VAL A 222 -32.40 -6.95 13.10
N ARG A 223 -32.90 -5.75 13.41
CA ARG A 223 -34.25 -5.62 13.97
C ARG A 223 -35.23 -5.93 12.84
N LEU A 224 -35.86 -7.10 12.93
CA LEU A 224 -37.04 -7.48 12.16
C LEU A 224 -38.24 -6.61 12.56
#